data_AF-A0A6P2RKH0-F1
#
_entry.id   AF-A0A6P2RKH0-F1
#
_cell.length_a   1.000
_cell.length_b   1.000
_cell.length_c   1.000
_cell.angle_alpha   90.00
_cell.angle_beta   90.00
_cell.angle_gamma   90.00
#
_symmetry.space_group_name_H-M   'P 1'
#
loop_
_entity.id
_entity.type
_entity.pdbx_description
1 polymer ?
#
loop_
_entity_poly.entity_id
_entity_poly.type
_entity_poly.pdbx_seq_one_letter_code
_entity_poly.pdbx_strand_id
1 'polypeptide(L)'
;MSENALLSRMLRYQAWANDEMLAAIAGLDAVQHADERHLALRLMNHCLVVNKIFAAHLTGERHGFVSDNTPDTPEPDALRAAFAALDRWYLDHVEAATPAMLTESIPFAFTDGDNGYMTREEMLTHVVTHGGYHRGEAGRLMIQAGARSGQDIRLPWDTYAVYLHRTEPARRLQGKAEATNAATAGQ
;
A
#
# COMPACT_ATOMS: atom_id res chain seq x y z
N MET A 1 22.76 -0.52 -2.40
CA MET A 1 21.44 -0.82 -3.01
C MET A 1 21.08 0.41 -3.82
N SER A 2 20.73 0.30 -5.10
CA SER A 2 20.19 1.47 -5.81
C SER A 2 18.89 1.92 -5.14
N GLU A 3 18.60 3.22 -5.12
CA GLU A 3 17.37 3.79 -4.51
C GLU A 3 16.10 3.10 -5.05
N ASN A 4 16.11 2.73 -6.32
CA ASN A 4 15.06 1.93 -6.98
C ASN A 4 14.78 0.60 -6.21
N ALA A 5 15.80 -0.06 -5.67
CA ALA A 5 15.62 -1.34 -4.97
C ALA A 5 14.88 -1.22 -3.62
N LEU A 6 14.99 -0.08 -2.91
CA LEU A 6 14.24 0.13 -1.68
C LEU A 6 12.79 0.49 -1.98
N LEU A 7 12.56 1.45 -2.89
CA LEU A 7 11.22 1.85 -3.32
C LEU A 7 10.44 0.67 -3.91
N SER A 8 11.07 -0.15 -4.75
CA SER A 8 10.45 -1.38 -5.28
C SER A 8 10.02 -2.32 -4.17
N ARG A 9 10.85 -2.55 -3.13
CA ARG A 9 10.45 -3.39 -1.99
C ARG A 9 9.33 -2.77 -1.17
N MET A 10 9.35 -1.46 -0.97
CA MET A 10 8.28 -0.74 -0.25
C MET A 10 6.94 -0.81 -0.99
N LEU A 11 6.94 -0.71 -2.32
CA LEU A 11 5.73 -0.83 -3.13
C LEU A 11 5.23 -2.28 -3.20
N ARG A 12 6.11 -3.28 -3.22
CA ARG A 12 5.69 -4.69 -3.07
C ARG A 12 5.08 -4.97 -1.71
N TYR A 13 5.64 -4.38 -0.65
CA TYR A 13 5.06 -4.41 0.69
C TYR A 13 3.67 -3.76 0.71
N GLN A 14 3.51 -2.57 0.12
CA GLN A 14 2.21 -1.92 0.00
C GLN A 14 1.18 -2.83 -0.69
N ALA A 15 1.55 -3.42 -1.83
CA ALA A 15 0.66 -4.31 -2.58
C ALA A 15 0.19 -5.50 -1.74
N TRP A 16 1.11 -6.15 -1.04
CA TRP A 16 0.78 -7.24 -0.12
C TRP A 16 -0.13 -6.77 1.03
N ALA A 17 0.19 -5.63 1.64
CA ALA A 17 -0.54 -5.12 2.80
C ALA A 17 -1.96 -4.66 2.45
N ASN A 18 -2.14 -4.03 1.28
CA ASN A 18 -3.45 -3.67 0.75
C ASN A 18 -4.32 -4.92 0.55
N ASP A 19 -3.76 -5.96 -0.08
CA ASP A 19 -4.48 -7.20 -0.34
C ASP A 19 -4.90 -7.93 0.95
N GLU A 20 -3.99 -8.07 1.92
CA GLU A 20 -4.32 -8.73 3.19
C GLU A 20 -5.34 -7.93 4.01
N MET A 21 -5.26 -6.59 4.01
CA MET A 21 -6.22 -5.75 4.72
C MET A 21 -7.62 -5.89 4.10
N LEU A 22 -7.73 -5.82 2.77
CA LEU A 22 -9.01 -5.99 2.08
C LEU A 22 -9.59 -7.40 2.26
N ALA A 23 -8.73 -8.43 2.27
CA ALA A 23 -9.14 -9.79 2.59
C ALA A 23 -9.68 -9.90 4.03
N ALA A 24 -9.03 -9.24 4.99
CA ALA A 24 -9.49 -9.22 6.38
C ALA A 24 -10.84 -8.49 6.52
N ILE A 25 -11.01 -7.34 5.85
CA ILE A 25 -12.28 -6.58 5.83
C ILE A 25 -13.41 -7.44 5.21
N ALA A 26 -13.11 -8.18 4.14
CA ALA A 26 -14.07 -9.08 3.51
C ALA A 26 -14.51 -10.24 4.42
N GLY A 27 -13.67 -10.63 5.39
CA GLY A 27 -13.97 -11.65 6.39
C GLY A 27 -14.80 -11.17 7.59
N LEU A 28 -15.11 -9.87 7.69
CA LEU A 28 -16.06 -9.37 8.70
C LEU A 28 -17.48 -9.84 8.35
N ASP A 29 -18.25 -10.20 9.37
CA ASP A 29 -19.66 -10.49 9.19
C ASP A 29 -20.39 -9.24 8.67
N ALA A 30 -20.98 -9.35 7.48
CA ALA A 30 -21.56 -8.22 6.76
C ALA A 30 -22.84 -7.66 7.41
N VAL A 31 -23.46 -8.41 8.33
CA VAL A 31 -24.69 -8.00 9.03
C VAL A 31 -24.34 -7.48 10.42
N GLN A 32 -23.55 -8.23 11.19
CA GLN A 32 -23.16 -7.87 12.55
C GLN A 32 -22.21 -6.67 12.59
N HIS A 33 -21.37 -6.50 11.57
CA HIS A 33 -20.35 -5.45 11.49
C HIS A 33 -20.53 -4.54 10.26
N ALA A 34 -21.78 -4.29 9.85
CA ALA A 34 -22.07 -3.53 8.64
C ALA A 34 -21.41 -2.14 8.64
N ASP A 35 -21.48 -1.42 9.76
CA ASP A 35 -20.95 -0.06 9.91
C ASP A 35 -19.42 -0.05 9.91
N GLU A 36 -18.78 -0.92 10.70
CA GLU A 36 -17.31 -0.98 10.75
C GLU A 36 -16.71 -1.46 9.42
N ARG A 37 -17.38 -2.41 8.75
CA ARG A 37 -17.00 -2.85 7.41
C ARG A 37 -17.13 -1.73 6.40
N HIS A 38 -18.22 -0.97 6.43
CA HIS A 38 -18.41 0.19 5.55
C HIS A 38 -17.33 1.26 5.78
N LEU A 39 -17.04 1.61 7.04
CA LEU A 39 -16.02 2.59 7.39
C LEU A 39 -14.61 2.13 6.98
N ALA A 40 -14.27 0.86 7.19
CA ALA A 40 -13.00 0.31 6.77
C ALA A 40 -12.85 0.32 5.23
N LEU A 41 -13.90 -0.05 4.49
CA LEU A 41 -13.91 0.05 3.02
C LEU A 41 -13.79 1.50 2.55
N ARG A 42 -14.43 2.46 3.24
CA ARG A 42 -14.35 3.88 2.91
C ARG A 42 -12.95 4.46 3.14
N LEU A 43 -12.26 4.04 4.19
CA LEU A 43 -10.84 4.38 4.42
C LEU A 43 -9.93 3.78 3.35
N MET A 44 -10.14 2.51 3.00
CA MET A 44 -9.36 1.89 1.93
C MET A 44 -9.63 2.55 0.57
N ASN A 45 -10.87 2.98 0.30
CA ASN A 45 -11.19 3.72 -0.91
C ASN A 45 -10.52 5.10 -0.95
N HIS A 46 -10.41 5.79 0.19
CA HIS A 46 -9.61 7.02 0.27
C HIS A 46 -8.16 6.76 -0.15
N CYS A 47 -7.52 5.72 0.40
CA CYS A 47 -6.16 5.33 -0.02
C CYS A 47 -6.07 5.05 -1.53
N LEU A 48 -7.06 4.34 -2.11
CA LEU A 48 -7.08 4.08 -3.55
C LEU A 48 -7.16 5.39 -4.35
N VAL A 49 -8.02 6.32 -3.96
CA VAL A 49 -8.22 7.60 -4.66
C VAL A 49 -6.96 8.46 -4.56
N VAL A 50 -6.37 8.61 -3.38
CA VAL A 50 -5.11 9.34 -3.19
C VAL A 50 -4.00 8.72 -4.04
N ASN A 51 -3.87 7.39 -4.05
CA ASN A 51 -2.90 6.71 -4.90
C ASN A 51 -3.16 6.99 -6.40
N LYS A 52 -4.41 6.96 -6.87
CA LYS A 52 -4.72 7.32 -8.28
C LYS A 52 -4.37 8.77 -8.61
N ILE A 53 -4.58 9.69 -7.67
CA ILE A 53 -4.22 11.10 -7.81
C ILE A 53 -2.70 11.23 -7.97
N PHE A 54 -1.91 10.63 -7.09
CA PHE A 54 -0.44 10.66 -7.20
C PHE A 54 0.08 9.94 -8.44
N ALA A 55 -0.55 8.84 -8.86
CA ALA A 55 -0.20 8.18 -10.12
C ALA A 55 -0.36 9.11 -11.34
N ALA A 56 -1.45 9.88 -11.40
CA ALA A 56 -1.65 10.86 -12.45
C ALA A 56 -0.65 12.02 -12.38
N HIS A 57 -0.28 12.48 -11.18
CA HIS A 57 0.77 13.49 -11.02
C HIS A 57 2.12 12.99 -11.54
N LEU A 58 2.49 11.74 -11.25
CA LEU A 58 3.72 11.12 -11.73
C LEU A 58 3.79 11.02 -13.26
N THR A 59 2.65 10.97 -13.95
CA THR A 59 2.56 10.91 -15.43
C THR A 59 2.23 12.25 -16.09
N GLY A 60 1.98 13.31 -15.31
CA GLY A 60 1.53 14.61 -15.83
C GLY A 60 0.10 14.59 -16.39
N GLU A 61 -0.70 13.59 -16.03
CA GLU A 61 -2.09 13.45 -16.45
C GLU A 61 -3.05 14.17 -15.48
N ARG A 62 -4.26 14.49 -15.95
CA ARG A 62 -5.33 14.99 -15.08
C ARG A 62 -5.97 13.82 -14.33
N HIS A 63 -5.95 13.87 -13.00
CA HIS A 63 -6.54 12.83 -12.15
C HIS A 63 -8.08 12.81 -12.16
N GLY A 64 -8.75 13.96 -12.40
CA GLY A 64 -10.21 14.03 -12.54
C GLY A 64 -11.03 13.92 -11.24
N PHE A 65 -10.36 13.85 -10.09
CA PHE A 65 -11.01 13.81 -8.77
C PHE A 65 -11.23 15.23 -8.21
N VAL A 66 -12.40 15.45 -7.61
CA VAL A 66 -12.75 16.71 -6.92
C VAL A 66 -12.63 16.61 -5.39
N SER A 67 -12.33 15.41 -4.88
CA SER A 67 -12.14 15.07 -3.47
C SER A 67 -11.21 13.86 -3.38
N ASP A 68 -10.63 13.63 -2.21
CA ASP A 68 -9.77 12.50 -1.88
C ASP A 68 -10.55 11.21 -1.57
N ASN A 69 -11.86 11.20 -1.81
CA ASN A 69 -12.71 10.02 -1.74
C ASN A 69 -13.84 10.11 -2.78
N THR A 70 -14.41 8.96 -3.17
CA THR A 70 -15.61 8.97 -4.02
C THR A 70 -16.87 9.18 -3.18
N PRO A 71 -17.96 9.71 -3.78
CA PRO A 71 -19.24 9.85 -3.08
C PRO A 71 -19.70 8.51 -2.49
N ASP A 72 -19.73 7.48 -3.33
CA ASP A 72 -20.11 6.13 -2.96
C ASP A 72 -18.89 5.30 -2.51
N THR A 73 -19.12 4.41 -1.54
CA THR A 73 -18.12 3.41 -1.14
C THR A 73 -18.25 2.20 -2.07
N PRO A 74 -17.17 1.77 -2.75
CA PRO A 74 -17.22 0.66 -3.69
C PRO A 74 -17.43 -0.68 -2.97
N GLU A 75 -17.95 -1.66 -3.72
CA GLU A 75 -18.01 -3.04 -3.27
C GLU A 75 -16.60 -3.61 -3.02
N PRO A 76 -16.42 -4.50 -2.03
CA PRO A 76 -15.11 -5.00 -1.63
C PRO A 76 -14.30 -5.62 -2.78
N ASP A 77 -14.93 -6.43 -3.62
CA ASP A 77 -14.25 -7.10 -4.73
C ASP A 77 -13.80 -6.11 -5.81
N ALA A 78 -14.63 -5.09 -6.09
CA ALA A 78 -14.28 -4.02 -7.02
C ALA A 78 -13.12 -3.18 -6.47
N LEU A 79 -13.14 -2.87 -5.17
CA LEU A 79 -12.08 -2.14 -4.48
C LEU A 79 -10.75 -2.93 -4.52
N ARG A 80 -10.79 -4.22 -4.20
CA ARG A 80 -9.62 -5.11 -4.23
C ARG A 80 -9.02 -5.25 -5.63
N ALA A 81 -9.87 -5.42 -6.65
CA ALA A 81 -9.41 -5.46 -8.04
C ALA A 81 -8.75 -4.13 -8.46
N ALA A 82 -9.32 -2.99 -8.06
CA ALA A 82 -8.78 -1.67 -8.37
C ALA A 82 -7.42 -1.44 -7.69
N PHE A 83 -7.25 -1.86 -6.43
CA PHE A 83 -5.94 -1.85 -5.76
C PHE A 83 -4.93 -2.72 -6.47
N ALA A 84 -5.26 -3.97 -6.79
CA ALA A 84 -4.34 -4.89 -7.47
C ALA A 84 -3.86 -4.35 -8.84
N ALA A 85 -4.74 -3.65 -9.57
CA ALA A 85 -4.37 -2.99 -10.82
C ALA A 85 -3.43 -1.81 -10.58
N LEU A 86 -3.73 -0.95 -9.60
CA LEU A 86 -2.94 0.24 -9.29
C LEU A 86 -1.58 -0.10 -8.68
N ASP A 87 -1.53 -1.07 -7.77
CA ASP A 87 -0.28 -1.54 -7.17
C ASP A 87 0.64 -2.15 -8.22
N ARG A 88 0.10 -2.86 -9.22
CA ARG A 88 0.88 -3.31 -10.39
C ARG A 88 1.44 -2.14 -11.18
N TRP A 89 0.62 -1.12 -11.46
CA TRP A 89 1.06 0.08 -12.14
C TRP A 89 2.23 0.77 -11.40
N TYR A 90 2.18 0.86 -10.07
CA TYR A 90 3.29 1.43 -9.29
C TYR A 90 4.57 0.60 -9.36
N LEU A 91 4.44 -0.73 -9.37
CA LEU A 91 5.57 -1.64 -9.52
C LEU A 91 6.23 -1.48 -10.91
N ASP A 92 5.41 -1.40 -11.97
CA ASP A 92 5.90 -1.18 -13.33
C ASP A 92 6.56 0.22 -13.45
N HIS A 93 5.97 1.23 -12.81
CA HIS A 93 6.50 2.60 -12.80
C HIS A 93 7.88 2.68 -12.12
N VAL A 94 8.04 2.11 -10.93
CA VAL A 94 9.32 2.15 -10.21
C VAL A 94 10.39 1.31 -10.92
N GLU A 95 10.01 0.19 -11.55
CA GLU A 95 10.94 -0.63 -12.33
C GLU A 95 11.49 0.12 -13.54
N ALA A 96 10.67 0.93 -14.22
CA ALA A 96 11.10 1.76 -15.33
C ALA A 96 11.86 3.04 -14.92
N ALA A 97 11.83 3.43 -13.64
CA ALA A 97 12.38 4.69 -13.17
C ALA A 97 13.92 4.66 -13.09
N THR A 98 14.56 5.63 -13.74
CA THR A 98 15.99 5.91 -13.58
C THR A 98 16.25 6.78 -12.34
N PRO A 99 17.47 6.79 -11.77
CA PRO A 99 17.80 7.69 -10.66
C PRO A 99 17.53 9.17 -10.96
N ALA A 100 17.78 9.61 -12.19
CA ALA A 100 17.49 10.98 -12.61
C ALA A 100 15.99 11.29 -12.66
N MET A 101 15.15 10.31 -13.04
CA MET A 101 13.69 10.48 -12.99
C MET A 101 13.18 10.56 -11.55
N LEU A 102 13.77 9.79 -10.64
CA LEU A 102 13.34 9.75 -9.24
C LEU A 102 13.57 11.08 -8.52
N THR A 103 14.67 11.77 -8.84
CA THR A 103 15.04 13.06 -8.23
C THR A 103 14.38 14.28 -8.90
N GLU A 104 13.67 14.10 -10.00
CA GLU A 104 12.93 15.18 -10.65
C GLU A 104 11.73 15.62 -9.80
N SER A 105 11.65 16.92 -9.53
CA SER A 105 10.52 17.55 -8.86
C SER A 105 9.37 17.85 -9.82
N ILE A 106 8.16 17.48 -9.43
CA ILE A 106 6.93 17.69 -10.19
C ILE A 106 6.06 18.72 -9.45
N PRO A 107 5.67 19.84 -10.10
CA PRO A 107 4.62 20.71 -9.59
C PRO A 107 3.25 20.07 -9.84
N PHE A 108 2.38 20.13 -8.84
CA PHE A 108 1.02 19.63 -8.91
C PHE A 108 0.06 20.48 -8.07
N ALA A 109 -1.23 20.16 -8.14
CA ALA A 109 -2.24 20.77 -7.28
C ALA A 109 -2.91 19.68 -6.44
N PHE A 110 -3.14 19.95 -5.17
CA PHE A 110 -3.98 19.13 -4.31
C PHE A 110 -5.45 19.28 -4.70
N THR A 111 -6.30 18.37 -4.22
CA THR A 111 -7.75 18.40 -4.48
C THR A 111 -8.45 19.62 -3.89
N ASP A 112 -7.86 20.26 -2.89
CA ASP A 112 -8.31 21.54 -2.32
C ASP A 112 -7.82 22.78 -3.10
N GLY A 113 -7.00 22.56 -4.14
CA GLY A 113 -6.45 23.59 -5.01
C GLY A 113 -5.12 24.19 -4.54
N ASP A 114 -4.57 23.77 -3.40
CA ASP A 114 -3.24 24.24 -2.98
C ASP A 114 -2.13 23.63 -3.85
N ASN A 115 -0.99 24.31 -3.91
CA ASN A 115 0.14 23.89 -4.75
C ASN A 115 1.01 22.86 -4.03
N GLY A 116 1.32 21.76 -4.71
CA GLY A 116 2.30 20.77 -4.31
C GLY A 116 3.56 20.83 -5.17
N TYR A 117 4.70 20.49 -4.58
CA TYR A 117 5.97 20.34 -5.29
C TYR A 117 6.83 19.29 -4.60
N MET A 118 7.01 18.14 -5.25
CA MET A 118 7.69 16.97 -4.67
C MET A 118 8.49 16.24 -5.74
N THR A 119 9.60 15.59 -5.35
CA THR A 119 10.28 14.64 -6.24
C THR A 119 9.43 13.40 -6.47
N ARG A 120 9.67 12.66 -7.56
CA ARG A 120 8.97 11.40 -7.81
C ARG A 120 9.20 10.40 -6.67
N GLU A 121 10.41 10.31 -6.11
CA GLU A 121 10.68 9.44 -4.96
C GLU A 121 9.94 9.87 -3.69
N GLU A 122 9.77 11.18 -3.45
CA GLU A 122 8.97 11.69 -2.34
C GLU A 122 7.49 11.33 -2.53
N MET A 123 6.95 11.45 -3.75
CA MET A 123 5.58 11.03 -4.07
C MET A 123 5.37 9.53 -3.86
N LEU A 124 6.30 8.70 -4.34
CA LEU A 124 6.26 7.24 -4.15
C LEU A 124 6.39 6.84 -2.67
N THR A 125 7.20 7.57 -1.91
CA THR A 125 7.32 7.37 -0.46
C THR A 125 6.05 7.81 0.27
N HIS A 126 5.43 8.91 -0.16
CA HIS A 126 4.18 9.40 0.39
C HIS A 126 3.08 8.35 0.27
N VAL A 127 2.85 7.78 -0.92
CA VAL A 127 1.77 6.78 -1.10
C VAL A 127 1.95 5.55 -0.21
N VAL A 128 3.19 5.08 0.00
CA VAL A 128 3.48 3.96 0.89
C VAL A 128 3.19 4.31 2.35
N THR A 129 3.65 5.47 2.80
CA THR A 129 3.50 5.89 4.20
C THR A 129 2.07 6.30 4.54
N HIS A 130 1.39 7.00 3.64
CA HIS A 130 -0.04 7.34 3.72
C HIS A 130 -0.92 6.08 3.78
N GLY A 131 -0.69 5.12 2.88
CA GLY A 131 -1.41 3.86 2.89
C GLY A 131 -1.20 3.08 4.20
N GLY A 132 0.02 3.06 4.73
CA GLY A 132 0.31 2.44 6.04
C GLY A 132 -0.44 3.10 7.20
N TYR A 133 -0.52 4.44 7.23
CA TYR A 133 -1.25 5.18 8.25
C TYR A 133 -2.74 4.79 8.29
N HIS A 134 -3.43 4.86 7.15
CA HIS A 134 -4.87 4.56 7.09
C HIS A 134 -5.19 3.07 7.22
N ARG A 135 -4.31 2.16 6.79
CA ARG A 135 -4.47 0.73 7.11
C ARG A 135 -4.36 0.47 8.61
N GLY A 136 -3.54 1.22 9.34
CA GLY A 136 -3.51 1.22 10.80
C GLY A 136 -4.86 1.64 11.41
N GLU A 137 -5.50 2.69 10.88
CA GLU A 137 -6.84 3.12 11.29
C GLU A 137 -7.90 2.07 11.00
N ALA A 138 -7.90 1.49 9.79
CA ALA A 138 -8.82 0.41 9.42
C ALA A 138 -8.65 -0.80 10.34
N GLY A 139 -7.41 -1.23 10.59
CA GLY A 139 -7.13 -2.32 11.54
C GLY A 139 -7.63 -2.01 12.95
N ARG A 140 -7.50 -0.76 13.42
CA ARG A 140 -8.03 -0.36 14.73
C ARG A 140 -9.56 -0.47 14.80
N LEU A 141 -10.27 -0.05 13.76
CA LEU A 141 -11.73 -0.20 13.67
C LEU A 141 -12.13 -1.68 13.75
N MET A 142 -11.43 -2.53 13.01
CA MET A 142 -11.67 -3.97 12.98
C MET A 142 -11.46 -4.63 14.35
N ILE A 143 -10.34 -4.36 15.04
CA ILE A 143 -10.14 -4.91 16.40
C ILE A 143 -11.24 -4.46 17.37
N GLN A 144 -11.69 -3.21 17.28
CA GLN A 144 -12.78 -2.73 18.13
C GLN A 144 -14.10 -3.45 17.84
N ALA A 145 -14.39 -3.76 16.57
CA ALA A 145 -15.56 -4.53 16.17
C ALA A 145 -15.54 -5.93 16.80
N GLY A 146 -14.44 -6.66 16.65
CA GLY A 146 -14.29 -8.02 17.19
C GLY A 146 -14.33 -8.06 18.72
N ALA A 147 -13.74 -7.05 19.39
CA ALA A 147 -13.83 -6.94 20.84
C ALA A 147 -15.27 -6.73 21.34
N ARG A 148 -16.14 -6.08 20.56
CA ARG A 148 -17.55 -5.86 20.91
C ARG A 148 -18.43 -7.08 20.63
N SER A 149 -18.15 -7.84 19.57
CA SER A 149 -18.98 -8.99 19.16
C SER A 149 -18.48 -10.34 19.68
N GLY A 150 -17.22 -10.42 20.12
CA GLY A 150 -16.56 -11.69 20.39
C GLY A 150 -16.10 -12.42 19.11
N GLN A 151 -16.21 -11.79 17.93
CA GLN A 151 -15.65 -12.34 16.70
C GLN A 151 -14.12 -12.32 16.76
N ASP A 152 -13.49 -13.46 16.47
CA ASP A 152 -12.04 -13.53 16.26
C ASP A 152 -11.70 -12.94 14.88
N ILE A 153 -11.15 -11.72 14.88
CA ILE A 153 -10.77 -11.02 13.66
C ILE A 153 -9.27 -11.16 13.45
N ARG A 154 -8.90 -11.87 12.39
CA ARG A 154 -7.51 -12.03 11.99
C ARG A 154 -7.07 -10.86 11.10
N LEU A 155 -6.34 -9.92 11.68
CA LEU A 155 -5.67 -8.86 10.92
C LEU A 155 -4.31 -9.29 10.37
N PRO A 156 -3.87 -8.71 9.24
CA PRO A 156 -2.48 -8.81 8.84
C PRO A 156 -1.59 -8.17 9.91
N TRP A 157 -0.41 -8.76 10.09
CA TRP A 157 0.69 -8.10 10.77
C TRP A 157 1.35 -7.14 9.78
N ASP A 158 0.64 -6.07 9.45
CA ASP A 158 0.99 -5.06 8.45
C ASP A 158 2.22 -4.26 8.88
N THR A 159 3.38 -4.86 8.69
CA THR A 159 4.68 -4.23 8.93
C THR A 159 5.66 -4.68 7.86
N TYR A 160 6.51 -3.75 7.43
CA TYR A 160 7.55 -4.04 6.45
C TYR A 160 8.47 -5.19 6.91
N ALA A 161 8.78 -5.25 8.21
CA ALA A 161 9.57 -6.34 8.78
C ALA A 161 8.90 -7.71 8.62
N VAL A 162 7.59 -7.82 8.90
CA VAL A 162 6.88 -9.09 8.72
C VAL A 162 6.83 -9.48 7.25
N TYR A 163 6.54 -8.53 6.36
CA TYR A 163 6.55 -8.76 4.91
C TYR A 163 7.89 -9.36 4.46
N LEU A 164 9.02 -8.71 4.77
CA LEU A 164 10.35 -9.19 4.39
C LEU A 164 10.63 -10.62 4.87
N HIS A 165 10.27 -10.95 6.12
CA HIS A 165 10.54 -12.29 6.66
C HIS A 165 9.54 -13.36 6.21
N ARG A 166 8.40 -12.96 5.62
CA ARG A 166 7.45 -13.90 4.98
C ARG A 166 7.88 -14.19 3.53
N THR A 167 8.25 -13.17 2.77
CA THR A 167 8.65 -13.32 1.36
C THR A 167 10.09 -13.79 1.20
N GLU A 168 10.95 -13.53 2.19
CA GLU A 168 12.34 -13.96 2.21
C GLU A 168 12.68 -14.68 3.54
N PRO A 169 12.16 -15.91 3.76
CA PRO A 169 12.33 -16.63 5.04
C PRO A 169 13.79 -16.85 5.45
N ALA A 170 14.70 -16.94 4.48
CA ALA A 170 16.14 -17.07 4.71
C ALA A 170 16.73 -15.94 5.58
N ARG A 171 16.11 -14.75 5.62
CA ARG A 171 16.54 -13.64 6.50
C ARG A 171 16.54 -14.03 7.98
N ARG A 172 15.69 -14.98 8.38
CA ARG A 172 15.66 -15.51 9.75
C ARG A 172 16.93 -16.28 10.13
N LEU A 173 17.72 -16.69 9.14
CA LEU A 173 19.02 -17.33 9.35
C LEU A 173 20.15 -16.32 9.59
N GLN A 174 19.86 -15.02 9.65
CA GLN A 174 20.82 -13.97 10.01
C GLN A 174 22.09 -13.97 9.13
N GLY A 175 21.93 -14.19 7.82
CA GLY A 175 23.05 -14.26 6.87
C GLY A 175 23.84 -15.57 6.88
N LYS A 176 23.49 -16.55 7.75
CA LYS A 176 24.23 -17.81 7.87
C LYS A 176 24.06 -18.75 6.67
N ALA A 177 22.97 -18.63 5.89
CA ALA A 177 22.73 -19.45 4.71
C ALA A 177 23.52 -19.01 3.47
N GLU A 178 23.80 -17.71 3.32
CA GLU A 178 24.61 -17.19 2.20
C GLU A 178 26.08 -17.61 2.33
N ALA A 179 26.57 -17.76 3.57
CA ALA A 179 27.93 -18.22 3.86
C ALA A 179 28.18 -19.68 3.41
N THR A 180 27.16 -20.55 3.43
CA THR A 180 27.32 -21.97 3.04
C THR A 180 27.43 -22.13 1.52
N ASN A 181 26.69 -21.33 0.75
CA ASN A 181 26.73 -21.37 -0.72
C ASN A 181 27.97 -20.67 -1.30
N ALA A 182 28.44 -19.59 -0.67
CA ALA A 182 29.69 -18.93 -1.08
C ALA A 182 30.93 -19.83 -0.83
N ALA A 183 30.91 -20.66 0.21
CA ALA A 183 32.00 -21.59 0.52
C ALA A 183 32.06 -22.82 -0.42
N THR A 184 30.94 -23.19 -1.07
CA THR A 184 30.88 -24.33 -2.00
C THR A 184 31.12 -23.96 -3.45
N ALA A 185 30.90 -22.70 -3.85
CA ALA A 185 31.17 -22.21 -5.21
C ALA A 185 32.65 -21.81 -5.46
N GLY A 186 33.49 -21.88 -4.43
CA GLY A 186 34.92 -21.55 -4.48
C GLY A 186 35.88 -22.75 -4.47
N GLN A 187 35.38 -23.96 -4.72
CA GLN A 187 36.18 -25.19 -4.86
C GLN A 187 36.16 -25.70 -6.29
#